data_AF-A0A3D5FAW0-F1
#
_entry.id   AF-A0A3D5FAW0-F1
#
_cell.length_a   1.000
_cell.length_b   1.000
_cell.length_c   1.000
_cell.angle_alpha   90.00
_cell.angle_beta   90.00
_cell.angle_gamma   90.00
#
_symmetry.space_group_name_H-M   'P 1'
#
loop_
_entity.id
_entity.type
_entity.pdbx_description
1 polymer ?
#
loop_
_entity_poly.entity_id
_entity_poly.type
_entity_poly.pdbx_seq_one_letter_code
_entity_poly.pdbx_strand_id
1 'polypeptide(L)'
;YHTHLDERHAKVNETFSSQQSLVFRGDGGDPEVNRDRPTDLYYTRSGATTKVVLPEADGWAMKERDFSVATMIAVWRGDIEHGYARQAVIASLAVYLILLEKLSQQEAEQRATELWQMRHKQALPFYGEH
;
A
#
# COMPACT_ATOMS: atom_id res chain seq x y z
N TYR A 1 -13.78 18.29 -4.71
CA TYR A 1 -12.49 18.07 -4.01
C TYR A 1 -12.72 18.23 -2.52
N HIS A 2 -12.68 17.13 -1.76
CA HIS A 2 -12.91 17.14 -0.31
C HIS A 2 -11.57 17.22 0.43
N THR A 3 -11.07 18.44 0.61
CA THR A 3 -9.92 18.71 1.47
C THR A 3 -10.21 18.24 2.89
N HIS A 4 -9.22 17.63 3.58
CA HIS A 4 -9.30 17.13 4.97
C HIS A 4 -10.15 15.86 5.21
N LEU A 5 -10.56 15.13 4.17
CA LEU A 5 -11.33 13.89 4.35
C LEU A 5 -10.53 12.84 5.13
N ASP A 6 -9.26 12.67 4.79
CA ASP A 6 -8.27 11.84 5.46
C ASP A 6 -8.12 12.18 6.96
N GLU A 7 -7.96 13.46 7.29
CA GLU A 7 -7.88 13.92 8.69
C GLU A 7 -9.15 13.61 9.49
N ARG A 8 -10.33 13.73 8.85
CA ARG A 8 -11.61 13.38 9.49
C ARG A 8 -11.73 11.88 9.74
N HIS A 9 -11.36 11.05 8.77
CA HIS A 9 -11.34 9.59 8.97
C HIS A 9 -10.36 9.20 10.08
N ALA A 10 -9.17 9.79 10.08
CA ALA A 10 -8.17 9.55 11.12
C ALA A 10 -8.69 9.96 12.52
N LYS A 11 -9.43 11.08 12.61
CA LYS A 11 -10.05 11.51 13.86
C LYS A 11 -11.17 10.58 14.34
N VAL A 12 -11.98 10.06 13.41
CA VAL A 12 -13.02 9.07 13.74
C VAL A 12 -12.38 7.78 14.27
N ASN A 13 -11.27 7.34 13.68
CA ASN A 13 -10.57 6.13 14.10
C ASN A 13 -10.07 6.19 15.55
N GLU A 14 -9.74 7.37 16.07
CA GLU A 14 -9.33 7.55 17.48
C GLU A 14 -10.41 7.12 18.49
N THR A 15 -11.68 7.10 18.08
CA THR A 15 -12.80 6.66 18.94
C THR A 15 -12.84 5.14 19.16
N PHE A 16 -12.13 4.37 18.33
CA PHE A 16 -12.10 2.90 18.36
C PHE A 16 -10.80 2.39 18.97
N SER A 17 -10.67 2.48 20.29
CA SER A 17 -9.45 2.10 21.02
C SER A 17 -9.05 0.63 20.89
N SER A 18 -9.97 -0.26 20.53
CA SER A 18 -9.71 -1.69 20.31
C SER A 18 -9.31 -2.03 18.87
N GLN A 19 -9.25 -1.05 17.96
CA GLN A 19 -8.96 -1.26 16.56
C GLN A 19 -7.65 -0.59 16.14
N GLN A 20 -7.09 -1.11 15.04
CA GLN A 20 -5.97 -0.51 14.32
C GLN A 20 -6.47 -0.12 12.93
N SER A 21 -6.05 1.04 12.43
CA SER A 21 -6.53 1.53 11.13
C SER A 21 -5.45 2.29 10.38
N LEU A 22 -5.56 2.28 9.05
CA LEU A 22 -4.78 3.10 8.14
C LEU A 22 -5.70 4.02 7.35
N VAL A 23 -5.26 5.25 7.12
CA VAL A 23 -5.88 6.19 6.19
C VAL A 23 -4.78 6.76 5.32
N PHE A 24 -4.92 6.58 4.01
CA PHE A 24 -4.10 7.18 2.98
C PHE A 24 -4.96 7.36 1.73
N ARG A 25 -4.48 8.12 0.75
CA ARG A 25 -5.21 8.33 -0.51
C ARG A 25 -4.31 8.01 -1.69
N GLY A 26 -4.72 7.00 -2.46
CA GLY A 26 -4.17 6.75 -3.79
C GLY A 26 -4.61 7.82 -4.80
N ASP A 27 -4.34 7.56 -6.07
CA ASP A 27 -4.85 8.42 -7.14
C ASP A 27 -6.32 8.14 -7.44
N GLY A 28 -7.13 9.19 -7.64
CA GLY A 28 -8.56 9.01 -7.91
C GLY A 28 -9.40 8.35 -6.80
N GLY A 29 -8.82 8.08 -5.62
CA GLY A 29 -9.47 7.32 -4.54
C GLY A 29 -9.12 5.83 -4.51
N ASP A 30 -8.16 5.38 -5.32
CA ASP A 30 -7.72 3.99 -5.34
C ASP A 30 -7.17 3.54 -3.97
N PRO A 31 -7.47 2.30 -3.52
CA PRO A 31 -7.01 1.75 -2.25
C PRO A 31 -5.56 1.27 -2.31
N GLU A 32 -4.68 2.06 -2.91
CA GLU A 32 -3.25 1.78 -3.07
C GLU A 32 -2.42 3.02 -2.75
N VAL A 33 -1.18 2.81 -2.29
CA VAL A 33 -0.23 3.89 -2.06
C VAL A 33 0.37 4.32 -3.40
N ASN A 34 0.05 5.53 -3.84
CA ASN A 34 0.68 6.12 -5.02
C ASN A 34 2.04 6.72 -4.62
N ARG A 35 3.10 6.33 -5.34
CA ARG A 35 4.47 6.79 -5.13
C ARG A 35 4.97 7.78 -6.19
N ASP A 36 4.10 8.24 -7.10
CA ASP A 36 4.38 9.37 -8.02
C ASP A 36 4.33 10.73 -7.30
N ARG A 37 3.88 10.75 -6.04
CA ARG A 37 3.82 11.94 -5.19
C ARG A 37 3.97 11.55 -3.72
N PRO A 38 4.30 12.50 -2.83
CA PRO A 38 4.25 12.25 -1.40
C PRO A 38 2.84 11.82 -0.96
N THR A 39 2.77 10.82 -0.08
CA THR A 39 1.51 10.29 0.45
C THR A 39 1.41 10.56 1.95
N ASP A 40 0.37 11.28 2.35
CA ASP A 40 -0.01 11.39 3.76
C ASP A 40 -0.56 10.05 4.25
N LEU A 41 0.11 9.48 5.25
CA LEU A 41 -0.31 8.26 5.92
C LEU A 41 -0.68 8.58 7.37
N TYR A 42 -1.90 8.21 7.74
CA TYR A 42 -2.37 8.22 9.11
C TYR A 42 -2.52 6.78 9.57
N TYR A 43 -1.84 6.40 10.65
CA TYR A 43 -2.07 5.11 11.30
C TYR A 43 -2.54 5.34 12.72
N THR A 44 -3.59 4.62 13.11
CA THR A 44 -4.19 4.71 14.45
C THR A 44 -3.98 3.40 15.18
N ARG A 45 -3.53 3.49 16.44
CA ARG A 45 -3.41 2.36 17.35
C ARG A 45 -3.86 2.79 18.73
N SER A 46 -4.69 1.97 19.38
CA SER A 46 -5.14 2.24 20.76
C SER A 46 -5.79 3.62 20.91
N GLY A 47 -6.53 4.07 19.89
CA GLY A 47 -7.18 5.39 19.88
C GLY A 47 -6.24 6.58 19.66
N ALA A 48 -4.95 6.35 19.36
CA ALA A 48 -3.99 7.41 19.06
C ALA A 48 -3.55 7.33 17.59
N THR A 49 -3.66 8.45 16.88
CA THR A 49 -3.25 8.58 15.48
C THR A 49 -1.87 9.21 15.36
N THR A 50 -1.05 8.68 14.46
CA THR A 50 0.19 9.33 14.01
C THR A 50 0.10 9.60 12.52
N LYS A 51 0.51 10.80 12.11
CA LYS A 51 0.67 11.19 10.71
C LYS A 51 2.15 11.08 10.32
N VAL A 52 2.43 10.43 9.20
CA VAL A 52 3.73 10.46 8.53
C VAL A 52 3.53 10.80 7.05
N VAL A 53 4.55 11.39 6.44
CA VAL A 53 4.56 11.63 5.00
C VAL A 53 5.48 10.60 4.37
N LEU A 54 4.92 9.72 3.55
CA LEU A 54 5.71 8.80 2.74
C LEU A 54 6.27 9.59 1.54
N PRO A 55 7.57 9.51 1.26
CA PRO A 55 8.16 10.16 0.11
C PRO A 55 7.62 9.53 -1.19
N GLU A 56 7.72 10.27 -2.29
CA GLU A 56 7.61 9.69 -3.62
C GLU A 56 8.77 8.71 -3.88
N ALA A 57 8.65 7.88 -4.91
CA ALA A 57 9.77 7.05 -5.36
C ALA A 57 10.60 7.79 -6.40
N ASP A 58 11.85 7.34 -6.55
CA ASP A 58 12.69 7.77 -7.65
C ASP A 58 12.20 7.17 -8.97
N GLY A 59 11.83 8.04 -9.92
CA GLY A 59 11.41 7.67 -11.27
C GLY A 59 9.90 7.57 -11.46
N TRP A 60 9.46 7.81 -12.70
CA TRP A 60 8.05 7.74 -13.07
C TRP A 60 7.67 6.31 -13.44
N ALA A 61 6.68 5.74 -12.76
CA ALA A 61 6.07 4.49 -13.17
C ALA A 61 4.71 4.77 -13.85
N MET A 62 4.65 4.67 -15.18
CA MET A 62 3.43 5.04 -15.90
C MET A 62 2.30 4.04 -15.60
N LYS A 63 1.18 4.54 -15.07
CA LYS A 63 -0.06 3.78 -14.94
C LYS A 63 -0.60 3.44 -16.33
N GLU A 64 -0.90 2.18 -16.58
CA GLU A 64 -1.55 1.78 -17.83
C GLU A 64 -2.96 2.36 -17.91
N ARG A 65 -3.41 2.68 -19.12
CA ARG A 65 -4.78 3.15 -19.36
C ARG A 65 -5.78 2.01 -19.39
N ASP A 66 -5.34 0.84 -19.84
CA ASP A 66 -6.17 -0.36 -20.00
C ASP A 66 -5.68 -1.44 -19.04
N PHE A 67 -6.59 -1.91 -18.18
CA PHE A 67 -6.28 -2.98 -17.23
C PHE A 67 -6.52 -4.34 -17.88
N SER A 68 -5.50 -5.21 -17.81
CA SER A 68 -5.56 -6.58 -18.30
C SER A 68 -5.30 -7.57 -17.18
N VAL A 69 -6.28 -8.45 -16.92
CA VAL A 69 -6.11 -9.56 -15.97
C VAL A 69 -4.92 -10.45 -16.37
N ALA A 70 -4.70 -10.65 -17.67
CA ALA A 70 -3.56 -11.42 -18.15
C ALA A 70 -2.23 -10.75 -17.79
N THR A 71 -2.12 -9.42 -17.89
CA THR A 71 -0.96 -8.64 -17.46
C THR A 71 -0.76 -8.79 -15.95
N MET A 72 -1.82 -8.63 -15.15
CA MET A 72 -1.73 -8.76 -13.69
C MET A 72 -1.24 -10.15 -13.27
N ILE A 73 -1.73 -11.21 -13.91
CA ILE A 73 -1.27 -12.58 -13.66
C ILE A 73 0.19 -12.75 -14.09
N ALA A 74 0.59 -12.26 -15.26
CA ALA A 74 1.98 -12.34 -15.72
C ALA A 74 2.95 -11.62 -14.78
N VAL A 75 2.59 -10.44 -14.26
CA VAL A 75 3.38 -9.72 -13.23
C VAL A 75 3.46 -10.53 -11.94
N TRP A 76 2.34 -11.08 -11.47
CA TRP A 76 2.31 -11.92 -10.27
C TRP A 76 3.23 -13.14 -10.42
N ARG A 77 3.19 -13.83 -11.56
CA ARG A 77 4.06 -14.98 -11.86
C ARG A 77 5.52 -14.58 -12.05
N GLY A 78 5.79 -13.31 -12.34
CA GLY A 78 7.12 -12.82 -12.68
C GLY A 78 7.51 -13.10 -14.13
N ASP A 79 6.53 -13.38 -14.99
CA ASP A 79 6.73 -13.56 -16.43
C ASP A 79 7.05 -12.22 -17.11
N ILE A 80 6.55 -11.11 -16.56
CA ILE A 80 6.85 -9.75 -17.02
C ILE A 80 7.21 -8.84 -15.84
N GLU A 81 8.06 -7.85 -16.12
CA GLU A 81 8.39 -6.75 -15.22
C GLU A 81 7.50 -5.55 -15.51
N HIS A 82 6.81 -5.03 -14.49
CA HIS A 82 5.94 -3.88 -14.60
C HIS A 82 6.20 -2.90 -13.45
N GLY A 83 6.76 -1.73 -13.77
CA GLY A 83 7.21 -0.75 -12.77
C GLY A 83 6.08 -0.30 -11.84
N TYR A 84 4.96 0.17 -12.40
CA TYR A 84 3.82 0.66 -11.61
C TYR A 84 3.24 -0.42 -10.71
N ALA A 85 2.94 -1.61 -11.27
CA ALA A 85 2.38 -2.72 -10.50
C ALA A 85 3.29 -3.14 -9.33
N ARG A 86 4.59 -3.29 -9.57
CA ARG A 86 5.57 -3.62 -8.53
C ARG A 86 5.59 -2.55 -7.44
N GLN A 87 5.64 -1.28 -7.82
CA GLN A 87 5.70 -0.16 -6.89
C GLN A 87 4.41 -0.05 -6.06
N ALA A 88 3.23 -0.12 -6.69
CA ALA A 88 1.94 -0.05 -6.02
C ALA A 88 1.76 -1.19 -5.00
N VAL A 89 2.15 -2.42 -5.37
CA VAL A 89 2.09 -3.57 -4.44
C VAL A 89 3.04 -3.39 -3.26
N ILE A 90 4.31 -3.08 -3.52
CA ILE A 90 5.33 -2.95 -2.45
C ILE A 90 4.98 -1.78 -1.51
N ALA A 91 4.60 -0.62 -2.05
CA ALA A 91 4.26 0.55 -1.25
C ALA A 91 3.00 0.32 -0.40
N SER A 92 1.97 -0.31 -0.98
CA SER A 92 0.75 -0.63 -0.24
C SER A 92 1.00 -1.68 0.84
N LEU A 93 1.81 -2.71 0.56
CA LEU A 93 2.18 -3.71 1.56
C LEU A 93 3.01 -3.09 2.69
N ALA A 94 3.93 -2.17 2.39
CA ALA A 94 4.74 -1.49 3.39
C ALA A 94 3.87 -0.75 4.43
N VAL A 95 2.81 -0.03 4.01
CA VAL A 95 1.96 0.69 4.98
C VAL A 95 1.16 -0.24 5.89
N TYR A 96 0.75 -1.42 5.40
CA TYR A 96 0.17 -2.46 6.24
C TYR A 96 1.17 -2.97 7.28
N LEU A 97 2.42 -3.20 6.89
CA LEU A 97 3.48 -3.65 7.80
C LEU A 97 3.84 -2.60 8.85
N ILE A 98 3.81 -1.30 8.52
CA ILE A 98 3.95 -0.21 9.51
C ILE A 98 2.87 -0.32 10.59
N LEU A 99 1.63 -0.64 10.22
CA LEU A 99 0.52 -0.78 11.17
C LEU A 99 0.67 -2.05 12.03
N LEU A 100 0.82 -3.19 11.37
CA LEU A 100 0.71 -4.54 11.96
C LEU A 100 1.99 -4.93 12.71
N GLU A 101 3.16 -4.67 12.12
CA GLU A 101 4.45 -5.09 12.65
C GLU A 101 5.21 -3.96 13.36
N LYS A 102 4.66 -2.73 13.36
CA LYS A 102 5.25 -1.54 13.99
C LYS A 102 6.65 -1.19 13.47
N LEU A 103 6.89 -1.49 12.20
CA LEU A 103 8.16 -1.20 11.53
C LEU A 103 8.28 0.30 11.21
N SER A 104 9.53 0.78 11.13
CA SER A 104 9.81 2.05 10.46
C SER A 104 9.49 1.95 8.96
N GLN A 105 9.39 3.09 8.28
CA GLN A 105 9.11 3.11 6.84
C GLN A 105 10.14 2.28 6.05
N GLN A 106 11.43 2.47 6.33
CA GLN A 106 12.50 1.79 5.62
C GLN A 106 12.46 0.26 5.86
N GLU A 107 12.25 -0.16 7.11
CA GLU A 107 12.11 -1.59 7.46
C GLU A 107 10.88 -2.20 6.79
N ALA A 108 9.77 -1.48 6.75
CA ALA A 108 8.54 -1.93 6.11
C ALA A 108 8.68 -2.05 4.58
N GLU A 109 9.34 -1.11 3.92
CA GLU A 109 9.64 -1.17 2.48
C GLU A 109 10.57 -2.35 2.15
N GLN A 110 11.61 -2.57 2.96
CA GLN A 110 12.50 -3.71 2.82
C GLN A 110 11.73 -5.03 2.99
N ARG A 111 10.92 -5.13 4.04
CA ARG A 111 10.11 -6.32 4.33
C ARG A 111 9.06 -6.59 3.25
N ALA A 112 8.40 -5.54 2.75
CA ALA A 112 7.44 -5.66 1.65
C ALA A 112 8.12 -6.14 0.36
N THR A 113 9.34 -5.66 0.09
CA THR A 113 10.15 -6.10 -1.05
C THR A 113 10.51 -7.58 -0.93
N GLU A 114 10.94 -8.03 0.26
CA GLU A 114 11.21 -9.44 0.53
C GLU A 114 9.99 -10.33 0.30
N LEU A 115 8.84 -9.95 0.86
CA LEU A 115 7.57 -10.67 0.67
C LEU A 115 7.16 -10.73 -0.80
N TRP A 116 7.33 -9.62 -1.55
CA TRP A 116 7.09 -9.61 -2.98
C TRP A 116 8.00 -10.59 -3.72
N GLN A 117 9.29 -10.67 -3.38
CA GLN A 117 10.21 -11.60 -4.03
C GLN A 117 9.93 -13.06 -3.67
N MET A 118 9.50 -13.31 -2.43
CA MET A 118 9.16 -14.64 -1.90
C MET A 118 7.74 -15.12 -2.26
N ARG A 119 6.95 -14.31 -2.97
CA ARG A 119 5.57 -14.66 -3.33
C ARG A 119 5.49 -15.99 -4.08
N HIS A 120 4.41 -16.73 -3.88
CA HIS A 120 4.15 -17.99 -4.58
C HIS A 120 3.76 -17.74 -6.04
N LYS A 121 4.76 -17.70 -6.93
CA LYS A 121 4.59 -17.38 -8.35
C LYS A 121 3.70 -18.37 -9.10
N GLN A 122 3.58 -19.62 -8.65
CA GLN A 122 2.73 -20.62 -9.29
C GLN A 122 1.29 -20.62 -8.76
N ALA A 123 1.05 -20.08 -7.57
CA ALA A 123 -0.28 -19.95 -7.00
C ALA A 123 -0.91 -18.61 -7.42
N LEU A 124 -2.23 -18.57 -7.57
CA LEU A 124 -2.94 -17.30 -7.69
C LEU A 124 -3.09 -16.67 -6.30
N PRO A 125 -3.07 -15.33 -6.17
CA PRO A 125 -3.17 -14.65 -4.88
C PRO A 125 -4.54 -14.81 -4.17
N PHE A 126 -5.51 -15.48 -4.82
CA PHE A 126 -6.88 -15.66 -4.31
C PHE A 126 -7.25 -17.11 -4.00
N TYR A 127 -6.36 -18.07 -4.27
CA TYR A 127 -6.58 -19.49 -3.98
C TYR A 127 -5.51 -19.98 -2.99
N GLY A 128 -5.81 -19.83 -1.70
CA GLY A 128 -5.18 -20.63 -0.66
C GLY A 128 -6.13 -21.76 -0.29
N GLU A 129 -5.64 -22.99 -0.22
CA GLU A 129 -6.36 -24.06 0.46
C GLU A 129 -6.67 -23.60 1.90
N HIS A 130 -7.95 -23.57 2.24
CA HIS A 130 -8.42 -23.38 3.61
C HIS A 130 -8.14 -24.62 4.45
#